data_AF-A0A3M0J0Q1-F1
#
_entry.id   AF-A0A3M0J0Q1-F1
#
_cell.length_a   1.000
_cell.length_b   1.000
_cell.length_c   1.000
_cell.angle_alpha   90.00
_cell.angle_beta   90.00
_cell.angle_gamma   90.00
#
_symmetry.space_group_name_H-M   'P 1'
#
loop_
_entity.id
_entity.type
_entity.pdbx_description
1 polymer ?
#
loop_
_entity_poly.entity_id
_entity_poly.type
_entity_poly.pdbx_seq_one_letter_code
_entity_poly.pdbx_strand_id
1 'polypeptide(L)'
;MRLRIEGDHKSHVGLVAVDKGVFVLSKKNRLTQSRVWDTVERGDIGCTPGSGRDNVGVFADAGLSLATNVQVSTPQRSEVLCPQPAKRKRRSLALAEYKGTKAAEYSDKLERKCCEDGMKDNPMGHSCQKRTEYIQEGESCVRAFLDCCTYIKAKRDQQNMSPSTGLARSKCWAVVGREKVGGGEGQVNLKLSLGVPQVEIG
;
A
#
# COMPACT_ATOMS: atom_id res chain seq x y z
N MET A 1 10.13 46.88 -8.00
CA MET A 1 9.85 45.73 -7.13
C MET A 1 11.14 45.31 -6.45
N ARG A 2 11.20 45.20 -5.12
CA ARG A 2 12.41 44.82 -4.37
C ARG A 2 12.11 43.53 -3.62
N LEU A 3 12.82 42.45 -3.95
CA LEU A 3 12.73 41.15 -3.26
C LEU A 3 13.85 41.07 -2.22
N ARG A 4 13.55 40.62 -1.01
CA ARG A 4 14.53 40.34 0.05
C ARG A 4 14.64 38.82 0.20
N ILE A 5 15.86 38.31 0.08
CA ILE A 5 16.16 36.88 0.17
C ILE A 5 17.01 36.68 1.42
N GLU A 6 16.57 35.79 2.30
CA GLU A 6 17.27 35.42 3.52
C GLU A 6 17.60 33.94 3.43
N GLY A 7 18.85 33.60 3.73
CA GLY A 7 19.35 32.23 3.67
C GLY A 7 20.63 32.12 4.48
N ASP A 8 21.03 30.87 4.74
CA ASP A 8 22.21 30.59 5.55
C ASP A 8 23.50 31.07 4.88
N HIS A 9 24.54 31.27 5.70
CA HIS A 9 25.84 31.71 5.22
C HIS A 9 26.40 30.72 4.17
N LYS A 10 26.80 31.27 3.00
CA LYS A 10 27.27 30.51 1.81
C LYS A 10 26.24 29.56 1.19
N SER A 11 24.95 29.77 1.42
CA SER A 11 23.90 29.02 0.72
C SER A 11 23.74 29.48 -0.73
N HIS A 12 23.36 28.56 -1.60
CA HIS A 12 22.99 28.84 -2.99
C HIS A 12 21.48 28.83 -3.12
N VAL A 13 20.89 29.90 -3.67
CA VAL A 13 19.45 30.04 -3.82
C VAL A 13 19.07 30.07 -5.31
N GLY A 14 18.20 29.13 -5.71
CA GLY A 14 17.59 29.12 -7.04
C GLY A 14 16.24 29.83 -7.02
N LEU A 15 16.04 30.81 -7.91
CA LEU A 15 14.78 31.53 -8.07
C LEU A 15 14.17 31.24 -9.43
N VAL A 16 12.85 31.04 -9.46
CA VAL A 16 12.09 30.85 -10.69
C VAL A 16 10.77 31.61 -10.57
N ALA A 17 10.43 32.40 -11.59
CA ALA A 17 9.12 33.05 -11.70
C ALA A 17 8.21 32.18 -12.58
N VAL A 18 7.01 31.84 -12.08
CA VAL A 18 6.03 30.99 -12.76
C VAL A 18 4.68 31.70 -12.75
N ASP A 19 3.93 31.60 -13.85
CA ASP A 19 2.55 32.11 -13.92
C ASP A 19 1.63 31.42 -12.89
N LYS A 20 0.72 32.18 -12.30
CA LYS A 20 -0.19 31.71 -11.25
C LYS A 20 -1.12 30.59 -11.73
N GLY A 21 -1.57 30.65 -12.98
CA GLY A 21 -2.40 29.62 -13.60
C GLY A 21 -1.65 28.29 -13.64
N VAL A 22 -0.43 28.28 -14.18
CA VAL A 22 0.40 27.06 -14.27
C VAL A 22 0.74 26.50 -12.88
N PHE A 23 1.02 27.37 -11.91
CA PHE A 23 1.34 26.95 -10.55
C PHE A 23 0.17 26.25 -9.83
N VAL A 24 -1.07 26.63 -10.15
CA VAL A 24 -2.28 26.06 -9.53
C VAL A 24 -2.83 24.86 -10.30
N LEU A 25 -2.65 24.81 -11.63
CA LEU A 25 -3.23 23.79 -12.51
C LEU A 25 -2.78 22.35 -12.20
N SER A 26 -1.51 22.13 -11.84
CA SER A 26 -0.99 20.78 -11.58
C SER A 26 -0.14 20.67 -10.32
N LYS A 27 -0.71 20.02 -9.29
CA LYS A 27 0.02 19.65 -8.07
C LYS A 27 0.99 18.47 -8.27
N LYS A 28 0.91 17.76 -9.40
CA LYS A 28 1.67 16.52 -9.64
C LYS A 28 3.13 16.75 -10.02
N ASN A 29 3.50 17.92 -10.52
CA ASN A 29 4.88 18.19 -10.98
C ASN A 29 5.55 19.31 -10.17
N ARG A 30 4.87 19.82 -9.15
CA ARG A 30 5.40 20.88 -8.30
C ARG A 30 6.49 20.31 -7.39
N LEU A 31 7.64 20.97 -7.34
CA LEU A 31 8.68 20.69 -6.35
C LEU A 31 8.22 21.25 -4.99
N THR A 32 8.13 20.38 -4.00
CA THR A 32 7.81 20.72 -2.61
C THR A 32 8.85 20.11 -1.70
N GLN A 33 9.05 20.67 -0.50
CA GLN A 33 9.97 20.12 0.48
C GLN A 33 9.64 18.65 0.79
N SER A 34 8.35 18.31 0.92
CA SER A 34 7.91 16.92 1.13
C SER A 34 8.42 15.98 0.03
N ARG A 35 8.36 16.37 -1.25
CA ARG A 35 8.81 15.52 -2.36
C ARG A 35 10.32 15.29 -2.39
N VAL A 36 11.07 16.30 -1.95
CA VAL A 36 12.52 16.17 -1.78
C VAL A 36 12.79 15.14 -0.70
N TRP A 37 12.17 15.28 0.47
CA TRP A 37 12.30 14.31 1.56
C TRP A 37 11.81 12.91 1.19
N ASP A 38 10.66 12.77 0.52
CA ASP A 38 10.14 11.48 0.03
C ASP A 38 11.13 10.78 -0.90
N THR A 39 11.92 11.55 -1.66
CA THR A 39 12.92 10.99 -2.59
C THR A 39 14.19 10.58 -1.86
N VAL A 40 14.62 11.38 -0.88
CA VAL A 40 15.75 11.04 0.00
C VAL A 40 15.41 9.80 0.83
N GLU A 41 14.22 9.73 1.42
CA GLU A 41 13.75 8.62 2.24
C GLU A 41 13.61 7.32 1.44
N ARG A 42 13.18 7.39 0.17
CA ARG A 42 13.20 6.22 -0.73
C ARG A 42 14.60 5.69 -1.05
N GLY A 43 15.63 6.53 -0.91
CA GLY A 43 17.02 6.14 -1.06
C GLY A 43 17.66 5.64 0.22
N ASP A 44 16.95 5.68 1.34
CA ASP A 44 17.42 5.12 2.60
C ASP A 44 17.49 3.59 2.50
N ILE A 45 18.55 3.03 3.09
CA ILE A 45 18.82 1.59 3.10
C ILE A 45 18.01 0.87 4.19
N GLY A 46 17.46 1.62 5.15
CA GLY A 46 16.53 1.12 6.14
C GLY A 46 15.23 0.60 5.50
N CYS A 47 14.78 -0.57 5.97
CA CYS A 47 13.58 -1.22 5.46
C CYS A 47 12.32 -0.90 6.27
N THR A 48 12.49 -0.60 7.56
CA THR A 48 11.35 -0.35 8.43
C THR A 48 11.64 0.85 9.35
N PRO A 49 10.64 1.71 9.61
CA PRO A 49 10.77 2.80 10.58
C PRO A 49 10.58 2.31 12.04
N GLY A 50 10.83 1.02 12.31
CA GLY A 50 10.42 0.36 13.56
C GLY A 50 11.46 -0.58 14.14
N SER A 51 11.03 -1.34 15.15
CA SER A 51 11.84 -2.42 15.74
C SER A 51 11.92 -3.61 14.79
N GLY A 52 13.01 -4.36 14.87
CA GLY A 52 13.12 -5.68 14.28
C GLY A 52 12.45 -6.76 15.13
N ARG A 53 12.36 -7.96 14.54
CA ARG A 53 11.84 -9.18 15.17
C ARG A 53 12.66 -9.60 16.40
N ASP A 54 13.95 -9.36 16.34
CA ASP A 54 14.97 -9.72 17.32
C ASP A 54 16.08 -8.67 17.35
N ASN A 55 17.03 -8.81 18.28
CA ASN A 55 18.15 -7.88 18.41
C ASN A 55 18.96 -7.73 17.11
N VAL A 56 19.18 -8.82 16.37
CA VAL A 56 19.88 -8.80 15.07
C VAL A 56 19.02 -8.14 13.99
N GLY A 57 17.72 -8.45 13.94
CA GLY A 57 16.76 -7.88 12.99
C GLY A 57 16.62 -6.37 13.13
N VAL A 58 16.73 -5.80 14.33
CA VAL A 58 16.68 -4.33 14.53
C VAL A 58 17.80 -3.65 13.72
N PHE A 59 19.02 -4.19 13.76
CA PHE A 59 20.15 -3.64 13.03
C PHE A 59 19.99 -3.85 11.51
N ALA A 60 19.58 -5.05 11.09
CA ALA A 60 19.37 -5.34 9.68
C ALA A 60 18.26 -4.48 9.04
N ASP A 61 17.14 -4.30 9.74
CA ASP A 61 15.99 -3.50 9.29
C ASP A 61 16.32 -1.99 9.26
N ALA A 62 17.27 -1.53 10.08
CA ALA A 62 17.80 -0.17 10.04
C ALA A 62 18.90 0.03 8.96
N GLY A 63 19.28 -1.02 8.23
CA GLY A 63 20.35 -0.95 7.22
C GLY A 63 21.77 -1.00 7.81
N LEU A 64 21.91 -1.49 9.04
CA LEU A 64 23.18 -1.63 9.74
C LEU A 64 23.67 -3.07 9.70
N SER A 65 24.98 -3.23 9.60
CA SER A 65 25.68 -4.50 9.73
C SER A 65 26.44 -4.53 11.06
N LEU A 66 26.14 -5.52 11.88
CA LEU A 66 26.71 -5.74 13.20
C LEU A 66 27.58 -6.99 13.17
N ALA A 67 28.80 -6.90 13.71
CA ALA A 67 29.64 -8.06 14.01
C ALA A 67 30.22 -7.94 15.43
N THR A 68 30.11 -9.01 16.21
CA THR A 68 30.59 -9.05 17.60
C THR A 68 31.49 -10.25 17.85
N ASN A 69 32.31 -10.16 18.90
CA ASN A 69 33.17 -11.26 19.36
C ASN A 69 32.39 -12.43 19.99
N VAL A 70 31.09 -12.27 20.25
CA VAL A 70 30.20 -13.28 20.85
C VAL A 70 29.42 -14.04 19.77
N GLN A 71 29.95 -14.09 18.53
CA GLN A 71 29.33 -14.78 17.39
C GLN A 71 27.91 -14.30 17.03
N VAL A 72 27.53 -13.10 17.47
CA VAL A 72 26.29 -12.44 17.04
C VAL A 72 26.65 -11.51 15.87
N SER A 73 26.10 -11.82 14.70
CA SER A 73 26.29 -11.04 13.47
C SER A 73 24.98 -10.89 12.72
N THR A 74 24.78 -9.74 12.08
CA THR A 74 23.70 -9.58 11.10
C THR A 74 23.97 -10.40 9.85
N PRO A 75 22.93 -10.91 9.17
CA PRO A 75 23.09 -11.53 7.86
C PRO A 75 23.63 -10.51 6.86
N GLN A 76 24.45 -11.00 5.92
CA GLN A 76 24.95 -10.15 4.85
C GLN A 76 23.81 -9.78 3.89
N ARG A 77 23.69 -8.49 3.57
CA ARG A 77 22.65 -7.99 2.69
C ARG A 77 23.04 -8.25 1.23
N SER A 78 22.16 -8.92 0.48
CA SER A 78 22.37 -9.23 -0.94
C SER A 78 21.87 -8.12 -1.87
N GLU A 79 20.83 -7.38 -1.48
CA GLU A 79 20.16 -6.39 -2.33
C GLU A 79 20.04 -5.03 -1.66
N VAL A 80 20.16 -3.95 -2.45
CA VAL A 80 19.96 -2.57 -1.97
C VAL A 80 18.50 -2.36 -1.55
N LEU A 81 17.56 -2.97 -2.26
CA LEU A 81 16.13 -2.81 -2.00
C LEU A 81 15.65 -3.79 -0.94
N CYS A 82 14.69 -3.34 -0.15
CA CYS A 82 14.04 -4.17 0.85
C CYS A 82 13.00 -5.08 0.22
N PRO A 83 12.83 -6.31 0.74
CA PRO A 83 11.77 -7.21 0.28
C PRO A 83 10.41 -6.54 0.51
N GLN A 84 9.71 -6.29 -0.58
CA GLN A 84 8.41 -5.64 -0.52
C GLN A 84 7.40 -6.61 0.09
N PRO A 85 6.64 -6.21 1.12
CA PRO A 85 5.57 -7.05 1.64
C PRO A 85 4.61 -7.38 0.50
N ALA A 86 4.15 -8.64 0.48
CA ALA A 86 3.19 -9.07 -0.53
C ALA A 86 2.03 -8.08 -0.59
N LYS A 87 1.77 -7.53 -1.78
CA LYS A 87 0.69 -6.55 -1.98
C LYS A 87 -0.60 -7.15 -1.43
N ARG A 88 -1.13 -6.54 -0.38
CA ARG A 88 -2.39 -6.96 0.24
C ARG A 88 -3.47 -6.92 -0.84
N LYS A 89 -3.91 -8.10 -1.32
CA LYS A 89 -4.99 -8.18 -2.31
C LYS A 89 -6.27 -7.67 -1.63
N ARG A 90 -6.72 -6.49 -2.03
CA ARG A 90 -7.95 -5.89 -1.49
C ARG A 90 -9.12 -6.81 -1.83
N ARG A 91 -9.94 -7.19 -0.85
CA ARG A 91 -11.12 -8.06 -1.05
C ARG A 91 -12.08 -7.55 -2.13
N SER A 92 -12.12 -6.24 -2.38
CA SER A 92 -12.93 -5.63 -3.45
C SER A 92 -12.45 -5.97 -4.87
N LEU A 93 -11.19 -6.42 -5.06
CA LEU A 93 -10.72 -6.89 -6.36
C LEU A 93 -11.47 -8.15 -6.79
N ALA A 94 -11.79 -9.05 -5.86
CA ALA A 94 -12.56 -10.26 -6.18
C ALA A 94 -13.95 -9.91 -6.72
N LEU A 95 -14.64 -8.93 -6.11
CA LEU A 95 -15.97 -8.51 -6.59
C LEU A 95 -15.90 -7.82 -7.96
N ALA A 96 -14.86 -7.01 -8.21
CA ALA A 96 -14.64 -6.40 -9.52
C ALA A 96 -14.30 -7.45 -10.59
N GLU A 97 -13.51 -8.46 -10.24
CA GLU A 97 -13.17 -9.60 -11.09
C GLU A 97 -14.42 -10.39 -11.47
N TYR A 98 -15.27 -10.77 -10.51
CA TYR A 98 -16.55 -11.45 -10.78
C TYR A 98 -17.49 -10.65 -11.67
N LYS A 99 -17.54 -9.31 -11.51
CA LYS A 99 -18.33 -8.43 -12.38
C LYS A 99 -17.78 -8.42 -13.81
N GLY A 100 -16.46 -8.32 -13.95
CA GLY A 100 -15.80 -8.33 -15.26
C GLY A 100 -15.96 -9.65 -16.00
N THR A 101 -15.79 -10.79 -15.31
CA THR A 101 -15.93 -12.11 -15.92
C THR A 101 -17.34 -12.39 -16.40
N LYS A 102 -18.35 -12.00 -15.59
CA LYS A 102 -19.76 -12.24 -15.94
C LYS A 102 -20.23 -11.34 -17.09
N ALA A 103 -19.80 -10.07 -17.12
CA ALA A 103 -20.09 -9.18 -18.25
C ALA A 103 -19.44 -9.68 -19.56
N ALA A 104 -18.28 -10.33 -19.49
CA ALA A 104 -17.59 -10.83 -20.68
C ALA A 104 -18.27 -12.03 -21.36
N GLU A 105 -19.24 -12.70 -20.70
CA GLU A 105 -20.03 -13.78 -21.31
C GLU A 105 -20.96 -13.29 -22.42
N TYR A 106 -21.35 -12.01 -22.39
CA TYR A 106 -22.22 -11.41 -23.39
C TYR A 106 -21.40 -10.82 -24.55
N SER A 107 -21.58 -11.37 -25.76
CA SER A 107 -20.97 -10.86 -26.99
C SER A 107 -21.59 -9.55 -27.46
N ASP A 108 -22.91 -9.42 -27.27
CA ASP A 108 -23.65 -8.24 -27.72
C ASP A 108 -23.40 -7.04 -26.80
N LYS A 109 -23.04 -5.91 -27.41
CA LYS A 109 -22.70 -4.68 -26.69
C LYS A 109 -23.86 -4.17 -25.83
N LEU A 110 -25.10 -4.38 -26.29
CA LEU A 110 -26.31 -3.94 -25.59
C LEU A 110 -26.61 -4.83 -24.38
N GLU A 111 -26.57 -6.15 -24.55
CA GLU A 111 -26.75 -7.12 -23.45
C GLU A 111 -25.65 -7.01 -22.40
N ARG A 112 -24.39 -6.81 -22.83
CA ARG A 112 -23.28 -6.57 -21.91
C ARG A 112 -23.49 -5.34 -21.06
N LYS A 113 -23.97 -4.24 -21.65
CA LYS A 113 -24.29 -3.01 -20.91
C LYS A 113 -25.42 -3.24 -19.90
N CYS A 114 -26.46 -3.98 -20.30
CA CYS A 114 -27.56 -4.34 -19.40
C CYS A 114 -27.10 -5.21 -18.21
N CYS A 115 -26.19 -6.15 -18.46
CA CYS A 115 -25.55 -6.94 -17.41
C CYS A 115 -24.75 -6.06 -16.44
N GLU A 116 -23.90 -5.15 -16.96
CA GLU A 116 -23.14 -4.19 -16.15
C GLU A 116 -24.04 -3.31 -15.28
N ASP A 117 -25.17 -2.85 -15.83
CA ASP A 117 -26.18 -2.07 -15.11
C ASP A 117 -26.90 -2.90 -14.03
N GLY A 118 -27.14 -4.18 -14.27
CA GLY A 118 -27.65 -5.13 -13.27
C GLY A 118 -26.75 -5.26 -12.04
N MET A 119 -25.44 -5.18 -12.24
CA MET A 119 -24.41 -5.35 -11.20
C MET A 119 -24.10 -4.08 -10.38
N LYS A 120 -24.66 -2.93 -10.74
CA LYS A 120 -24.56 -1.68 -9.96
C LYS A 120 -25.24 -1.81 -8.60
N ASP A 121 -24.71 -1.11 -7.61
CA ASP A 121 -25.33 -1.03 -6.28
C ASP A 121 -26.64 -0.25 -6.35
N ASN A 122 -27.66 -0.72 -5.62
CA ASN A 122 -28.96 -0.07 -5.56
C ASN A 122 -29.14 0.59 -4.18
N PRO A 123 -29.02 1.93 -4.07
CA PRO A 123 -29.20 2.63 -2.80
C PRO A 123 -30.58 2.40 -2.15
N MET A 124 -31.60 2.11 -2.96
CA MET A 124 -32.99 1.93 -2.51
C MET A 124 -33.31 0.49 -2.07
N GLY A 125 -32.36 -0.45 -2.18
CA GLY A 125 -32.54 -1.83 -1.70
C GLY A 125 -33.59 -2.68 -2.43
N HIS A 126 -34.09 -2.24 -3.60
CA HIS A 126 -35.04 -3.02 -4.40
C HIS A 126 -34.45 -4.34 -4.90
N SER A 127 -35.31 -5.36 -5.02
CA SER A 127 -34.96 -6.68 -5.59
C SER A 127 -34.61 -6.57 -7.07
N CYS A 128 -33.88 -7.57 -7.58
CA CYS A 128 -33.54 -7.65 -9.00
C CYS A 128 -34.78 -7.65 -9.91
N GLN A 129 -35.86 -8.33 -9.50
CA GLN A 129 -37.13 -8.37 -10.26
C GLN A 129 -37.80 -6.99 -10.32
N LYS A 130 -37.84 -6.27 -9.20
CA LYS A 130 -38.42 -4.92 -9.20
C LYS A 130 -37.60 -3.95 -10.07
N ARG A 131 -36.28 -4.13 -10.13
CA ARG A 131 -35.41 -3.32 -10.99
C ARG A 131 -35.63 -3.56 -12.48
N THR A 132 -36.10 -4.74 -12.89
CA THR A 132 -36.37 -5.04 -14.29
C THR A 132 -37.63 -4.40 -14.85
N GLU A 133 -38.59 -4.05 -14.01
CA GLU A 133 -39.82 -3.36 -14.44
C GLU A 133 -39.54 -1.99 -15.08
N TYR A 134 -38.37 -1.41 -14.80
CA TYR A 134 -37.97 -0.10 -15.32
C TYR A 134 -37.10 -0.16 -16.59
N ILE A 135 -36.81 -1.36 -17.10
CA ILE A 135 -35.96 -1.56 -18.29
C ILE A 135 -36.79 -1.39 -19.55
N GLN A 136 -36.32 -0.56 -20.49
CA GLN A 136 -37.03 -0.24 -21.73
C GLN A 136 -36.37 -0.84 -22.98
N GLU A 137 -35.13 -1.36 -22.87
CA GLU A 137 -34.35 -1.79 -24.03
C GLU A 137 -34.73 -3.17 -24.61
N GLY A 138 -35.77 -3.82 -24.09
CA GLY A 138 -36.34 -5.08 -24.61
C GLY A 138 -36.05 -6.33 -23.78
N GLU A 139 -36.64 -7.47 -24.16
CA GLU A 139 -36.60 -8.70 -23.36
C GLU A 139 -35.20 -9.30 -23.19
N SER A 140 -34.34 -9.22 -24.21
CA SER A 140 -32.96 -9.72 -24.13
C SER A 140 -32.15 -9.01 -23.04
N CYS A 141 -32.30 -7.67 -22.97
CA CYS A 141 -31.70 -6.85 -21.92
C CYS A 141 -32.23 -7.19 -20.52
N VAL A 142 -33.55 -7.39 -20.39
CA VAL A 142 -34.19 -7.80 -19.13
C VAL A 142 -33.63 -9.12 -18.62
N ARG A 143 -33.45 -10.12 -19.50
CA ARG A 143 -32.89 -11.43 -19.15
C ARG A 143 -31.42 -11.30 -18.70
N ALA A 144 -30.59 -10.58 -19.47
CA ALA A 144 -29.19 -10.34 -19.12
C ALA A 144 -29.05 -9.59 -17.78
N PHE A 145 -29.90 -8.61 -17.54
CA PHE A 145 -29.92 -7.85 -16.30
C PHE A 145 -30.25 -8.73 -15.08
N LEU A 146 -31.28 -9.58 -15.17
CA LEU A 146 -31.66 -10.48 -14.07
C LEU A 146 -30.56 -11.47 -13.73
N ASP A 147 -29.95 -12.08 -14.76
CA ASP A 147 -28.87 -13.03 -14.56
C ASP A 147 -27.70 -12.38 -13.82
N CYS A 148 -27.22 -11.23 -14.30
CA CYS A 148 -26.10 -10.54 -13.68
C CYS A 148 -26.42 -9.96 -12.29
N CYS A 149 -27.65 -9.47 -12.08
CA CYS A 149 -28.07 -8.93 -10.79
C CYS A 149 -28.14 -10.03 -9.71
N THR A 150 -28.69 -11.20 -10.05
CA THR A 150 -28.79 -12.33 -9.11
C THR A 150 -27.43 -12.96 -8.84
N TYR A 151 -26.58 -13.11 -9.86
CA TYR A 151 -25.21 -13.61 -9.73
C TYR A 151 -24.39 -12.78 -8.72
N ILE A 152 -24.35 -11.46 -8.90
CA ILE A 152 -23.59 -10.58 -7.99
C ILE A 152 -24.22 -10.52 -6.61
N LYS A 153 -25.56 -10.57 -6.49
CA LYS A 153 -26.22 -10.64 -5.19
C LYS A 153 -25.78 -11.89 -4.42
N ALA A 154 -25.79 -13.07 -5.05
CA ALA A 154 -25.31 -14.30 -4.43
C ALA A 154 -23.83 -14.21 -4.01
N LYS A 155 -22.96 -13.59 -4.81
CA LYS A 155 -21.56 -13.36 -4.44
C LYS A 155 -21.39 -12.39 -3.28
N ARG A 156 -22.21 -11.32 -3.20
CA ARG A 156 -22.23 -10.40 -2.04
C ARG A 156 -22.71 -11.10 -0.78
N ASP A 157 -23.76 -11.92 -0.89
CA ASP A 157 -24.29 -12.68 0.24
C ASP A 157 -23.26 -13.70 0.77
N GLN A 158 -22.54 -14.39 -0.13
CA GLN A 158 -21.40 -15.25 0.24
C GLN A 158 -20.27 -14.49 0.95
N GLN A 159 -19.95 -13.27 0.51
CA GLN A 159 -18.95 -12.43 1.18
C GLN A 159 -19.42 -11.92 2.54
N ASN A 160 -20.71 -11.62 2.69
CA ASN A 160 -21.30 -11.18 3.95
C ASN A 160 -21.48 -12.34 4.96
N MET A 161 -21.70 -13.56 4.47
CA MET A 161 -21.81 -14.78 5.28
C MET A 161 -20.45 -15.38 5.66
N SER A 162 -19.35 -14.98 4.98
CA SER A 162 -18.02 -15.24 5.51
C SER A 162 -17.91 -14.53 6.85
N PRO A 163 -17.75 -15.25 7.98
CA PRO A 163 -17.70 -14.63 9.29
C PRO A 163 -16.59 -13.60 9.21
N SER A 164 -16.84 -12.43 9.81
CA SER A 164 -15.80 -11.45 10.04
C SER A 164 -14.58 -12.20 10.59
N THR A 165 -13.58 -12.46 9.76
CA THR A 165 -12.23 -12.66 10.25
C THR A 165 -11.99 -11.37 10.98
N GLY A 166 -12.05 -11.48 12.32
CA GLY A 166 -12.20 -10.34 13.19
C GLY A 166 -11.22 -9.27 12.75
N LEU A 167 -11.64 -8.01 12.79
CA LEU A 167 -10.64 -6.97 12.91
C LEU A 167 -9.82 -7.36 14.13
N ALA A 168 -8.64 -7.93 13.90
CA ALA A 168 -7.61 -8.01 14.89
C ALA A 168 -7.24 -6.55 15.13
N ARG A 169 -8.05 -5.89 15.98
CA ARG A 169 -7.56 -4.82 16.82
C ARG A 169 -6.35 -5.45 17.48
N SER A 170 -5.18 -5.01 17.08
CA SER A 170 -3.95 -5.28 17.80
C SER A 170 -4.26 -5.06 19.27
N LYS A 171 -4.32 -6.14 20.05
CA LYS A 171 -4.22 -6.01 21.51
C LYS A 171 -2.90 -5.26 21.71
N CYS A 172 -2.98 -4.01 22.16
CA CYS A 172 -1.85 -3.39 22.83
C CYS A 172 -1.45 -4.39 23.92
N TRP A 173 -0.27 -5.00 23.75
CA TRP A 173 0.25 -5.83 24.81
C TRP A 173 0.45 -4.91 26.02
N ALA A 174 -0.11 -5.33 27.16
CA ALA A 174 0.23 -4.73 28.43
C ALA A 174 1.70 -5.05 28.69
N VAL A 175 2.48 -4.03 28.98
CA VAL A 175 3.85 -4.15 29.46
C VAL A 175 3.81 -4.99 30.74
N VAL A 176 4.35 -6.20 30.68
CA VAL A 176 4.68 -6.98 31.88
C VAL A 176 6.19 -7.07 32.00
N GLY A 177 6.69 -6.56 33.12
CA GLY A 177 7.72 -7.23 33.89
C GLY A 177 9.14 -7.23 33.33
N ARG A 178 9.88 -6.22 33.76
CA ARG A 178 11.35 -6.10 33.82
C ARG A 178 12.02 -7.39 34.32
N GLU A 179 12.75 -8.10 33.45
CA GLU A 179 13.74 -9.10 33.85
C GLU A 179 15.12 -8.43 33.90
N LYS A 180 15.77 -8.45 35.07
CA LYS A 180 17.16 -7.98 35.21
C LYS A 180 18.09 -9.08 34.71
N VAL A 181 18.74 -8.85 33.57
CA VAL A 181 19.90 -9.65 33.16
C VAL A 181 21.12 -9.09 33.90
N GLY A 182 21.72 -9.94 34.73
CA GLY A 182 22.92 -9.64 35.50
C GLY A 182 24.09 -9.26 34.60
N GLY A 183 24.76 -8.17 34.97
CA GLY A 183 25.99 -7.73 34.33
C GLY A 183 27.13 -8.70 34.63
N GLY A 184 27.58 -9.40 33.59
CA GLY A 184 28.97 -9.80 33.49
C GLY A 184 29.70 -8.75 32.65
N GLU A 185 30.62 -8.02 33.27
CA GLU A 185 31.54 -7.12 32.57
C GLU A 185 32.52 -7.97 31.73
N GLY A 186 32.06 -8.41 30.57
CA GLY A 186 32.92 -8.81 29.47
C GLY A 186 33.02 -7.63 28.50
N GLN A 187 34.24 -7.28 28.08
CA GLN A 187 34.45 -6.25 27.07
C GLN A 187 33.93 -6.79 25.73
N VAL A 188 32.69 -6.42 25.37
CA VAL A 188 32.10 -6.77 24.07
C VAL A 188 32.62 -5.80 23.03
N ASN A 189 33.34 -6.30 22.04
CA ASN A 189 33.78 -5.49 20.92
C ASN A 189 32.65 -5.44 19.89
N LEU A 190 32.07 -4.25 19.70
CA LEU A 190 31.00 -3.98 18.76
C LEU A 190 31.61 -3.35 17.50
N LYS A 191 31.50 -4.03 16.36
CA LYS A 191 31.82 -3.43 15.05
C LYS A 191 30.52 -3.16 14.31
N LEU A 192 30.22 -1.88 14.10
CA LEU A 192 29.05 -1.42 13.36
C LEU A 192 29.51 -0.82 12.03
N SER A 193 28.90 -1.26 10.94
CA SER A 193 29.16 -0.76 9.59
C SER A 193 27.85 -0.60 8.82
N LEU A 194 27.85 0.22 7.77
CA LEU A 194 26.72 0.29 6.85
C LEU A 194 26.58 -1.07 6.14
N GLY A 195 25.36 -1.61 6.08
CA GLY A 195 25.05 -2.88 5.40
C GLY A 195 25.00 -2.72 3.88
N VAL A 196 26.10 -2.25 3.28
CA VAL A 196 26.22 -2.08 1.83
C VAL A 196 26.38 -3.46 1.18
N PRO A 197 25.60 -3.80 0.14
CA PRO A 197 25.77 -5.06 -0.55
C PRO A 197 27.16 -5.12 -1.20
N GLN A 198 27.84 -6.25 -1.08
CA GLN A 198 29.05 -6.51 -1.85
C GLN A 198 28.66 -6.68 -3.31
N VAL A 199 28.89 -5.64 -4.10
CA VAL A 199 28.86 -5.74 -5.57
C VAL A 199 30.17 -6.42 -5.99
N GLU A 200 30.14 -7.72 -6.25
CA GLU A 200 31.23 -8.36 -6.99
C GLU A 200 31.15 -7.87 -8.43
N ILE A 201 32.11 -7.02 -8.81
CA ILE A 201 32.31 -6.60 -10.20
C ILE A 201 33.02 -7.76 -10.89
N GLY A 202 32.27 -8.56 -11.64
CA GLY A 202 32.78 -9.55 -12.59
C GLY A 202 32.81 -9.00 -14.00
#